data_AF-A0A0N7ZCY0-F1
#
_entry.id   AF-A0A0N7ZCY0-F1
#
_cell.length_a   1.000
_cell.length_b   1.000
_cell.length_c   1.000
_cell.angle_alpha   90.00
_cell.angle_beta   90.00
_cell.angle_gamma   90.00
#
_symmetry.space_group_name_H-M   'P 1'
#
loop_
_entity.id
_entity.type
_entity.pdbx_description
1 polymer ?
#
loop_
_entity_poly.entity_id
_entity_poly.type
_entity_poly.pdbx_seq_one_letter_code
_entity_poly.pdbx_strand_id
1 'polypeptide(L)'
;MAGVATAVAKGVGTLFYAVSPNETTFQDVKDVPNYTNEAVPFFVVFILLELLVTYFKGEKKIRANDMYTSILHGVVYDVIGMVVVGFNLFGYEWLYERRLLDLDWSSPVTWWVAALGVDMGYYWFHRATHEVNLAWASHQVHHSSEEYNLSTALRQSMWQRYFSFGFYQPLALLGVPMPALLVHLQFNLVFQFWIHTQVVDNCGPLEWILNTPSHHRVHHG
;
A
#
# COMPACT_ATOMS: atom_id res chain seq x y z
N MET A 1 -18.26 0.37 -25.82
CA MET A 1 -18.70 0.89 -24.49
C MET A 1 -18.61 -0.17 -23.39
N ALA A 2 -19.07 -1.42 -23.60
CA ALA A 2 -18.98 -2.48 -22.58
C ALA A 2 -17.54 -2.74 -22.06
N GLY A 3 -16.53 -2.81 -22.94
CA GLY A 3 -15.14 -3.06 -22.52
C GLY A 3 -14.50 -1.96 -21.67
N VAL A 4 -14.90 -0.69 -21.87
CA VAL A 4 -14.39 0.44 -21.07
C VAL A 4 -14.98 0.40 -19.66
N ALA A 5 -16.28 0.13 -19.53
CA ALA A 5 -16.93 -0.01 -18.23
C ALA A 5 -16.34 -1.17 -17.41
N THR A 6 -16.06 -2.30 -18.06
CA THR A 6 -15.40 -3.45 -17.40
C THR A 6 -13.97 -3.13 -16.95
N ALA A 7 -13.19 -2.43 -17.79
CA ALA A 7 -11.84 -2.01 -17.42
C ALA A 7 -11.84 -1.04 -16.23
N VAL A 8 -12.76 -0.07 -16.23
CA VAL A 8 -12.93 0.87 -15.11
C VAL A 8 -13.36 0.14 -13.84
N ALA A 9 -14.32 -0.77 -13.91
CA ALA A 9 -14.76 -1.55 -12.77
C ALA A 9 -13.63 -2.40 -12.17
N LYS A 10 -12.81 -3.03 -13.03
CA LYS A 10 -11.63 -3.78 -12.60
C LYS A 10 -10.59 -2.87 -11.94
N GLY A 11 -10.30 -1.72 -12.53
CA GLY A 11 -9.38 -0.73 -11.95
C GLY A 11 -9.84 -0.26 -10.56
N VAL A 12 -11.13 0.07 -10.42
CA VAL A 12 -11.72 0.44 -9.12
C VAL A 12 -11.67 -0.73 -8.13
N GLY A 13 -11.94 -1.95 -8.56
CA GLY A 13 -11.83 -3.15 -7.70
C GLY A 13 -10.42 -3.30 -7.12
N THR A 14 -9.38 -3.12 -7.94
CA THR A 14 -7.98 -3.13 -7.51
C THR A 14 -7.68 -2.08 -6.44
N LEU A 15 -8.29 -0.89 -6.50
CA LEU A 15 -8.08 0.17 -5.50
C LEU A 15 -8.48 -0.26 -4.09
N PHE A 16 -9.47 -1.15 -3.99
CA PHE A 16 -10.04 -1.60 -2.72
C PHE A 16 -9.75 -3.07 -2.42
N TYR A 17 -8.76 -3.67 -3.11
CA TYR A 17 -8.44 -5.10 -2.97
C TYR A 17 -9.64 -6.03 -3.26
N ALA A 18 -10.63 -5.53 -4.01
CA ALA A 18 -11.80 -6.27 -4.45
C ALA A 18 -11.50 -6.96 -5.79
N VAL A 19 -10.64 -7.98 -5.74
CA VAL A 19 -10.10 -8.68 -6.91
C VAL A 19 -10.28 -10.19 -6.80
N SER A 20 -10.24 -10.89 -7.95
CA SER A 20 -10.32 -12.35 -8.00
C SER A 20 -8.93 -12.98 -7.89
N PRO A 21 -8.73 -14.02 -7.06
CA PRO A 21 -7.49 -14.79 -7.03
C PRO A 21 -7.10 -15.31 -8.42
N ASN A 22 -8.06 -15.79 -9.21
CA ASN A 22 -7.82 -16.35 -10.54
C ASN A 22 -7.29 -15.32 -11.55
N GLU A 23 -7.55 -14.03 -11.34
CA GLU A 23 -7.10 -12.96 -12.24
C GLU A 23 -5.83 -12.26 -11.76
N THR A 24 -5.36 -12.58 -10.56
CA THR A 24 -4.26 -11.90 -9.86
C THR A 24 -3.23 -12.88 -9.33
N THR A 25 -3.21 -14.09 -9.89
CA THR A 25 -2.26 -15.16 -9.59
C THR A 25 -1.37 -15.39 -10.81
N PHE A 26 -0.05 -15.37 -10.61
CA PHE A 26 0.94 -15.42 -11.69
C PHE A 26 2.04 -16.41 -11.35
N GLN A 27 2.57 -17.07 -12.38
CA GLN A 27 3.69 -18.00 -12.22
C GLN A 27 5.03 -17.27 -12.16
N ASP A 28 5.24 -16.29 -13.05
CA ASP A 28 6.50 -15.56 -13.15
C ASP A 28 6.33 -14.09 -12.74
N VAL A 29 7.39 -13.50 -12.17
CA VAL A 29 7.41 -12.08 -11.75
C VAL A 29 7.15 -11.12 -12.92
N LYS A 30 7.64 -11.45 -14.12
CA LYS A 30 7.47 -10.63 -15.34
C LYS A 30 5.99 -10.49 -15.76
N ASP A 31 5.14 -11.42 -15.35
CA ASP A 31 3.72 -11.45 -15.71
C ASP A 31 2.88 -10.65 -14.70
N VAL A 32 3.45 -10.28 -13.55
CA VAL A 32 2.78 -9.46 -12.53
C VAL A 32 2.61 -8.03 -13.04
N PRO A 33 1.37 -7.54 -13.20
CA PRO A 33 1.13 -6.16 -13.59
C PRO A 33 1.63 -5.18 -12.52
N ASN A 34 1.97 -3.97 -12.96
CA ASN A 34 2.30 -2.88 -12.04
C ASN A 34 1.00 -2.17 -11.62
N TYR A 35 0.28 -2.79 -10.68
CA TYR A 35 -0.98 -2.26 -10.15
C TYR A 35 -0.83 -0.90 -9.49
N THR A 36 0.33 -0.59 -8.90
CA THR A 36 0.59 0.75 -8.36
C THR A 36 0.59 1.80 -9.47
N ASN A 37 1.29 1.54 -10.59
CA ASN A 37 1.29 2.45 -11.75
C ASN A 37 -0.10 2.57 -12.38
N GLU A 38 -0.85 1.47 -12.47
CA GLU A 38 -2.24 1.49 -12.95
C GLU A 38 -3.16 2.31 -12.04
N ALA A 39 -2.87 2.38 -10.74
CA ALA A 39 -3.62 3.17 -9.76
C ALA A 39 -3.29 4.67 -9.78
N VAL A 40 -2.12 5.08 -10.29
CA VAL A 40 -1.67 6.50 -10.28
C VAL A 40 -2.70 7.48 -10.86
N PRO A 41 -3.33 7.21 -12.04
CA PRO A 41 -4.37 8.11 -12.55
C PRO A 41 -5.55 8.29 -11.58
N PHE A 42 -5.94 7.23 -10.87
CA PHE A 42 -7.01 7.30 -9.87
C PHE A 42 -6.58 8.10 -8.65
N PHE A 43 -5.32 7.98 -8.19
CA PHE A 43 -4.79 8.79 -7.10
C PHE A 43 -4.85 10.28 -7.43
N VAL A 44 -4.43 10.66 -8.64
CA VAL A 44 -4.52 12.05 -9.09
C VAL A 44 -5.97 12.53 -9.11
N VAL A 45 -6.89 11.75 -9.67
CA VAL A 45 -8.32 12.09 -9.70
C VAL A 45 -8.88 12.24 -8.29
N PHE A 46 -8.58 11.32 -7.37
CA PHE A 46 -9.08 11.38 -5.99
C PHE A 46 -8.52 12.56 -5.20
N ILE A 47 -7.24 12.90 -5.37
CA ILE A 47 -6.66 14.11 -4.77
C ILE A 47 -7.40 15.35 -5.31
N LEU A 48 -7.59 15.47 -6.61
CA LEU A 48 -8.30 16.61 -7.20
C LEU A 48 -9.75 16.71 -6.72
N LEU A 49 -10.44 15.57 -6.59
CA LEU A 49 -11.81 15.52 -6.05
C LEU A 49 -11.84 15.92 -4.57
N GLU A 50 -10.90 15.48 -3.75
CA GLU A 50 -10.81 15.88 -2.35
C GLU A 50 -10.55 17.38 -2.20
N LEU A 51 -9.66 17.95 -3.02
CA LEU A 51 -9.44 19.40 -3.05
C LEU A 51 -10.71 20.17 -3.44
N LEU A 52 -11.46 19.66 -4.43
CA LEU A 52 -12.72 20.25 -4.88
C LEU A 52 -13.79 20.20 -3.77
N VAL A 53 -13.96 19.05 -3.12
CA VAL A 53 -14.90 18.89 -2.01
C VAL A 53 -14.52 19.81 -0.85
N THR A 54 -13.24 19.85 -0.48
CA THR A 54 -12.73 20.72 0.60
C THR A 54 -13.00 22.20 0.29
N TYR A 55 -12.74 22.63 -0.96
CA TYR A 55 -13.05 23.98 -1.43
C TYR A 55 -14.53 24.32 -1.28
N PHE A 56 -15.43 23.43 -1.71
CA PHE A 56 -16.88 23.68 -1.64
C PHE A 56 -17.45 23.58 -0.23
N LYS A 57 -16.86 22.78 0.67
CA LYS A 57 -17.23 22.77 2.09
C LYS A 57 -16.79 24.04 2.84
N GLY A 58 -15.88 24.83 2.26
CA GLY A 58 -15.30 26.01 2.94
C GLY A 58 -14.46 25.63 4.17
N GLU A 59 -14.07 24.35 4.27
CA GLU A 59 -13.31 23.80 5.38
C GLU A 59 -11.81 24.05 5.12
N LYS A 60 -11.24 24.98 5.89
CA LYS A 60 -9.80 25.32 5.95
C LYS A 60 -9.18 25.88 4.66
N LYS A 61 -8.05 26.57 4.81
CA LYS A 61 -7.20 26.97 3.68
C LYS A 61 -6.37 25.75 3.26
N ILE A 62 -6.48 25.34 2.01
CA ILE A 62 -5.64 24.30 1.42
C ILE A 62 -4.17 24.75 1.52
N ARG A 63 -3.37 24.05 2.32
CA ARG A 63 -1.92 24.31 2.46
C ARG A 63 -1.16 23.65 1.32
N ALA A 64 -1.11 24.35 0.19
CA ALA A 64 -0.48 23.83 -1.02
C ALA A 64 0.99 23.41 -0.78
N ASN A 65 1.75 24.15 0.04
CA ASN A 65 3.13 23.80 0.39
C ASN A 65 3.26 22.44 1.09
N ASP A 66 2.32 22.09 1.95
CA ASP A 66 2.30 20.80 2.65
C ASP A 66 2.02 19.66 1.66
N MET A 67 1.02 19.83 0.80
CA MET A 67 0.69 18.89 -0.27
C MET A 67 1.85 18.68 -1.25
N TYR A 68 2.50 19.76 -1.71
CA TYR A 68 3.66 19.67 -2.59
C TYR A 68 4.81 18.91 -1.92
N THR A 69 5.02 19.13 -0.62
CA THR A 69 6.04 18.40 0.15
C THR A 69 5.73 16.91 0.20
N SER A 70 4.47 16.53 0.48
CA SER A 70 4.05 15.12 0.47
C SER A 70 4.30 14.45 -0.89
N ILE A 71 3.93 15.12 -1.99
CA ILE A 71 4.13 14.58 -3.35
C ILE A 71 5.61 14.39 -3.65
N LEU A 72 6.46 15.37 -3.30
CA LEU A 72 7.91 15.26 -3.51
C LEU A 72 8.53 14.15 -2.67
N HIS A 73 8.06 13.94 -1.44
CA HIS A 73 8.47 12.80 -0.62
C HIS A 73 8.13 11.46 -1.28
N GLY A 74 6.96 11.34 -1.93
CA GLY A 74 6.57 10.15 -2.68
C GLY A 74 7.51 9.86 -3.84
N VAL A 75 7.87 10.90 -4.61
CA VAL A 75 8.85 10.78 -5.71
C VAL A 75 10.22 10.33 -5.19
N VAL A 76 10.71 10.92 -4.10
CA VAL A 76 12.00 10.53 -3.49
C VAL A 76 11.93 9.09 -2.98
N TYR A 77 10.84 8.70 -2.32
CA TYR A 77 10.62 7.35 -1.84
C TYR A 77 10.70 6.31 -2.96
N ASP A 78 10.07 6.57 -4.11
CA ASP A 78 10.11 5.65 -5.24
C ASP A 78 11.48 5.58 -5.91
N VAL A 79 12.13 6.73 -6.17
CA VAL A 79 13.45 6.78 -6.81
C VAL A 79 14.50 6.06 -5.98
N ILE A 80 14.57 6.36 -4.68
CA ILE A 80 15.52 5.70 -3.76
C ILE A 80 15.14 4.23 -3.57
N GLY A 81 13.84 3.93 -3.50
CA GLY A 81 13.33 2.59 -3.33
C GLY A 81 13.77 1.62 -4.43
N MET A 82 13.98 2.08 -5.67
CA MET A 82 14.45 1.23 -6.78
C MET A 82 15.82 0.58 -6.50
N VAL A 83 16.72 1.28 -5.81
CA VAL A 83 18.06 0.75 -5.48
C VAL A 83 17.98 -0.40 -4.48
N VAL A 84 17.03 -0.31 -3.54
CA VAL A 84 16.88 -1.24 -2.41
C VAL A 84 16.12 -2.50 -2.81
N VAL A 85 15.17 -2.36 -3.73
CA VAL A 85 14.31 -3.47 -4.17
C VAL A 85 15.14 -4.66 -4.63
N GLY A 86 16.24 -4.45 -5.37
CA GLY A 86 17.10 -5.55 -5.82
C GLY A 86 17.70 -6.38 -4.67
N PHE A 87 18.26 -5.71 -3.65
CA PHE A 87 18.82 -6.39 -2.47
C PHE A 87 17.76 -7.16 -1.70
N ASN A 88 16.60 -6.54 -1.55
CA ASN A 88 15.45 -7.12 -0.88
C ASN A 88 14.99 -8.39 -1.62
N LEU A 89 14.67 -8.29 -2.92
CA LEU A 89 14.22 -9.44 -3.71
C LEU A 89 15.23 -10.60 -3.71
N PHE A 90 16.53 -10.28 -3.75
CA PHE A 90 17.58 -11.28 -3.58
C PHE A 90 17.49 -12.02 -2.24
N GLY A 91 17.33 -11.28 -1.13
CA GLY A 91 17.18 -11.87 0.20
C GLY A 91 15.94 -12.78 0.32
N TYR A 92 14.82 -12.36 -0.28
CA TYR A 92 13.59 -13.16 -0.29
C TYR A 92 13.78 -14.45 -1.08
N GLU A 93 14.35 -14.38 -2.28
CA GLU A 93 14.61 -15.57 -3.10
C GLU A 93 15.57 -16.54 -2.39
N TRP A 94 16.62 -16.00 -1.78
CA TRP A 94 17.57 -16.81 -1.00
C TRP A 94 16.89 -17.55 0.17
N LEU A 95 15.93 -16.94 0.85
CA LEU A 95 15.12 -17.63 1.86
C LEU A 95 14.10 -18.59 1.24
N TYR A 96 13.53 -18.25 0.10
CA TYR A 96 12.53 -19.06 -0.60
C TYR A 96 13.11 -20.40 -1.10
N GLU A 97 14.38 -20.42 -1.50
CA GLU A 97 15.11 -21.68 -1.77
C GLU A 97 15.20 -22.61 -0.54
N ARG A 98 15.02 -22.06 0.66
CA ARG A 98 15.07 -22.75 1.96
C ARG A 98 13.69 -22.86 2.61
N ARG A 99 12.64 -22.67 1.82
CA ARG A 99 11.26 -22.76 2.30
C ARG A 99 10.94 -24.11 2.93
N LEU A 100 10.05 -24.05 3.91
CA LEU A 100 9.58 -25.20 4.68
C LEU A 100 8.40 -25.91 4.01
N LEU A 101 7.64 -25.19 3.19
CA LEU A 101 6.49 -25.69 2.44
C LEU A 101 6.63 -25.33 0.96
N ASP A 102 6.08 -26.17 0.09
CA ASP A 102 5.92 -25.88 -1.33
C ASP A 102 4.48 -25.44 -1.60
N LEU A 103 4.23 -24.13 -1.54
CA LEU A 103 2.92 -23.58 -1.89
C LEU A 103 2.85 -23.40 -3.41
N ASP A 104 1.91 -24.11 -4.05
CA ASP A 104 1.71 -24.00 -5.48
C ASP A 104 1.24 -22.59 -5.86
N TRP A 105 1.89 -21.98 -6.85
CA TRP A 105 1.60 -20.62 -7.26
C TRP A 105 0.17 -20.48 -7.77
N SER A 106 -0.41 -21.53 -8.38
CA SER A 106 -1.76 -21.47 -8.96
C SER A 106 -2.89 -21.69 -7.95
N SER A 107 -2.56 -22.06 -6.71
CA SER A 107 -3.54 -22.38 -5.68
C SER A 107 -4.17 -21.12 -5.08
N PRO A 108 -5.52 -21.04 -5.00
CA PRO A 108 -6.20 -19.97 -4.27
C PRO A 108 -5.81 -19.92 -2.78
N VAL A 109 -5.36 -21.03 -2.20
CA VAL A 109 -4.87 -21.05 -0.81
C VAL A 109 -3.58 -20.24 -0.70
N THR A 110 -2.64 -20.42 -1.64
CA THR A 110 -1.40 -19.64 -1.69
C THR A 110 -1.67 -18.15 -1.81
N TRP A 111 -2.66 -17.78 -2.63
CA TRP A 111 -3.12 -16.39 -2.76
C TRP A 111 -3.60 -15.83 -1.42
N TRP A 112 -4.46 -16.55 -0.68
CA TRP A 112 -4.94 -16.08 0.63
C TRP A 112 -3.85 -16.05 1.70
N VAL A 113 -2.96 -17.04 1.70
CA VAL A 113 -1.79 -17.05 2.61
C VAL A 113 -0.90 -15.84 2.35
N ALA A 114 -0.67 -15.50 1.09
CA ALA A 114 0.13 -14.34 0.72
C ALA A 114 -0.59 -13.02 1.07
N ALA A 115 -1.90 -12.91 0.80
CA ALA A 115 -2.71 -11.75 1.16
C ALA A 115 -2.67 -11.45 2.66
N LEU A 116 -3.02 -12.45 3.48
CA LEU A 116 -3.02 -12.32 4.95
C LEU A 116 -1.61 -12.18 5.51
N GLY A 117 -0.64 -12.85 4.89
CA GLY A 117 0.77 -12.75 5.26
C GLY A 117 1.34 -11.36 5.05
N VAL A 118 1.05 -10.73 3.91
CA VAL A 118 1.47 -9.35 3.63
C VAL A 118 0.76 -8.37 4.56
N ASP A 119 -0.55 -8.53 4.80
CA ASP A 119 -1.27 -7.69 5.75
C ASP A 119 -0.69 -7.78 7.18
N MET A 120 -0.42 -9.00 7.65
CA MET A 120 0.23 -9.24 8.95
C MET A 120 1.66 -8.68 8.99
N GLY A 121 2.44 -8.84 7.91
CA GLY A 121 3.77 -8.26 7.79
C GLY A 121 3.74 -6.74 7.88
N TYR A 122 2.80 -6.10 7.19
CA TYR A 122 2.58 -4.66 7.28
C TYR A 122 2.15 -4.23 8.69
N TYR A 123 1.24 -4.98 9.33
CA TYR A 123 0.83 -4.71 10.71
C TYR A 123 2.03 -4.67 11.66
N TRP A 124 2.89 -5.70 11.64
CA TRP A 124 4.05 -5.76 12.53
C TRP A 124 5.09 -4.70 12.20
N PHE A 125 5.32 -4.43 10.91
CA PHE A 125 6.16 -3.32 10.49
C PHE A 125 5.62 -2.00 11.05
N HIS A 126 4.35 -1.69 10.81
CA HIS A 126 3.75 -0.42 11.20
C HIS A 126 3.74 -0.28 12.72
N ARG A 127 3.35 -1.32 13.46
CA ARG A 127 3.45 -1.36 14.92
C ARG A 127 4.88 -1.08 15.40
N ALA A 128 5.88 -1.75 14.82
CA ALA A 128 7.27 -1.52 15.19
C ALA A 128 7.69 -0.06 14.97
N THR A 129 7.20 0.59 13.91
CA THR A 129 7.47 2.01 13.68
C THR A 129 6.85 2.94 14.73
N HIS A 130 5.85 2.50 15.48
CA HIS A 130 5.25 3.28 16.59
C HIS A 130 5.75 2.85 17.97
N GLU A 131 6.44 1.72 18.09
CA GLU A 131 6.94 1.19 19.38
C GLU A 131 8.47 1.24 19.52
N VAL A 132 9.22 1.38 18.42
CA VAL A 132 10.69 1.33 18.41
C VAL A 132 11.27 2.61 17.79
N ASN A 133 12.07 3.36 18.55
CA ASN A 133 12.64 4.66 18.13
C ASN A 133 13.35 4.64 16.77
N LEU A 134 14.13 3.58 16.47
CA LEU A 134 14.84 3.47 15.20
C LEU A 134 13.87 3.26 14.04
N ALA A 135 12.83 2.46 14.23
CA ALA A 135 11.79 2.26 13.23
C ALA A 135 10.90 3.51 13.09
N TRP A 136 10.61 4.21 14.19
CA TRP A 136 9.94 5.52 14.18
C TRP A 136 10.69 6.55 13.34
N ALA A 137 12.02 6.57 13.37
CA ALA A 137 12.80 7.47 12.51
C ALA A 137 12.51 7.26 11.02
N SER A 138 12.12 6.05 10.62
CA SER A 138 11.70 5.74 9.24
C SER A 138 10.26 6.10 8.92
N HIS A 139 9.43 6.43 9.92
CA HIS A 139 7.98 6.63 9.74
C HIS A 139 7.48 8.01 10.18
N GLN A 140 8.20 8.72 11.06
CA GLN A 140 7.81 10.04 11.56
C GLN A 140 7.56 11.09 10.46
N VAL A 141 8.26 10.97 9.33
CA VAL A 141 8.06 11.85 8.16
C VAL A 141 6.63 11.72 7.63
N HIS A 142 6.04 10.53 7.70
CA HIS A 142 4.66 10.30 7.30
C HIS A 142 3.64 11.01 8.21
N HIS A 143 3.94 11.03 9.51
CA HIS A 143 3.16 11.72 10.53
C HIS A 143 3.46 13.21 10.65
N SER A 144 4.40 13.75 9.87
CA SER A 144 4.81 15.15 9.96
C SER A 144 3.95 16.10 9.11
N SER A 145 2.88 15.60 8.49
CA SER A 145 1.97 16.38 7.66
C SER A 145 1.15 17.32 8.55
N GLU A 146 1.11 18.61 8.24
CA GLU A 146 0.26 19.54 9.00
C GLU A 146 -1.21 19.49 8.54
N GLU A 147 -1.45 19.05 7.30
CA GLU A 147 -2.79 18.71 6.81
C GLU A 147 -2.90 17.21 6.58
N TYR A 148 -3.97 16.60 7.08
CA TYR A 148 -4.28 15.20 6.80
C TYR A 148 -5.24 15.12 5.60
N ASN A 149 -4.75 14.63 4.46
CA ASN A 149 -5.52 14.45 3.22
C ASN A 149 -4.84 13.38 2.35
N LEU A 150 -5.37 13.07 1.17
CA LEU A 150 -4.91 11.97 0.33
C LEU A 150 -3.46 12.14 -0.12
N SER A 151 -2.95 13.36 -0.19
CA SER A 151 -1.53 13.58 -0.48
C SER A 151 -0.62 13.08 0.65
N THR A 152 -1.08 13.06 1.91
CA THR A 152 -0.33 12.53 3.07
C THR A 152 0.07 11.07 2.87
N ALA A 153 -0.72 10.28 2.13
CA ALA A 153 -0.36 8.91 1.74
C ALA A 153 1.00 8.85 1.00
N LEU A 154 1.32 9.89 0.22
CA LEU A 154 2.55 9.99 -0.55
C LEU A 154 3.73 10.48 0.30
N ARG A 155 3.50 10.97 1.51
CA ARG A 155 4.54 11.49 2.40
C ARG A 155 5.31 10.35 3.05
N GLN A 156 6.14 9.66 2.28
CA GLN A 156 6.91 8.53 2.75
C GLN A 156 8.35 8.96 3.06
N SER A 157 8.96 8.34 4.08
CA SER A 157 10.40 8.47 4.30
C SER A 157 11.16 7.64 3.29
N MET A 158 12.31 8.12 2.82
CA MET A 158 13.20 7.30 1.97
C MET A 158 13.68 6.02 2.68
N TRP A 159 13.65 5.98 4.01
CA TRP A 159 14.05 4.81 4.81
C TRP A 159 12.98 3.74 4.97
N GLN A 160 11.72 4.07 4.69
CA GLN A 160 10.58 3.21 5.03
C GLN A 160 10.66 1.82 4.39
N ARG A 161 11.06 1.74 3.12
CA ARG A 161 11.21 0.48 2.38
C ARG A 161 12.34 -0.42 2.90
N TYR A 162 13.34 0.15 3.58
CA TYR A 162 14.44 -0.61 4.19
C TYR A 162 13.98 -1.31 5.46
N PHE A 163 13.16 -0.64 6.26
CA PHE A 163 12.67 -1.18 7.54
C PHE A 163 11.52 -2.17 7.36
N SER A 164 10.66 -1.98 6.35
CA SER A 164 9.50 -2.86 6.16
C SER A 164 9.86 -4.23 5.61
N PHE A 165 10.94 -4.35 4.85
CA PHE A 165 11.19 -5.57 4.08
C PHE A 165 11.47 -6.80 4.95
N GLY A 166 12.13 -6.62 6.09
CA GLY A 166 12.40 -7.68 7.06
C GLY A 166 11.14 -8.41 7.52
N PHE A 167 10.01 -7.71 7.57
CA PHE A 167 8.73 -8.26 8.05
C PHE A 167 8.05 -9.17 7.04
N TYR A 168 8.44 -9.13 5.77
CA TYR A 168 7.90 -10.01 4.73
C TYR A 168 8.75 -11.28 4.51
N GLN A 169 9.98 -11.33 5.04
CA GLN A 169 10.89 -12.47 4.88
C GLN A 169 10.32 -13.81 5.39
N PRO A 170 9.55 -13.87 6.49
CA PRO A 170 8.95 -15.12 6.94
C PRO A 170 8.06 -15.79 5.89
N LEU A 171 7.46 -15.02 4.97
CA LEU A 171 6.63 -15.58 3.89
C LEU A 171 7.45 -16.39 2.88
N ALA A 172 8.70 -16.02 2.64
CA ALA A 172 9.61 -16.80 1.81
C ALA A 172 9.83 -18.19 2.42
N LEU A 173 10.11 -18.25 3.73
CA LEU A 173 10.29 -19.50 4.46
C LEU A 173 8.99 -20.32 4.55
N LEU A 174 7.83 -19.66 4.58
CA LEU A 174 6.53 -20.32 4.51
C LEU A 174 6.23 -20.88 3.10
N GLY A 175 7.03 -20.53 2.09
CA GLY A 175 6.87 -21.01 0.73
C GLY A 175 5.95 -20.17 -0.14
N VAL A 176 5.67 -18.91 0.24
CA VAL A 176 4.91 -17.98 -0.62
C VAL A 176 5.75 -17.58 -1.83
N PRO A 177 5.33 -17.89 -3.07
CA PRO A 177 6.07 -17.53 -4.27
C PRO A 177 6.20 -16.02 -4.43
N MET A 178 7.34 -15.56 -4.95
CA MET A 178 7.63 -14.13 -5.14
C MET A 178 6.55 -13.38 -5.95
N PRO A 179 5.96 -13.93 -7.04
CA PRO A 179 4.88 -13.24 -7.75
C PRO A 179 3.67 -12.93 -6.86
N ALA A 180 3.26 -13.89 -6.01
CA ALA A 180 2.16 -13.68 -5.07
C ALA A 180 2.50 -12.58 -4.05
N LEU A 181 3.71 -12.60 -3.48
CA LEU A 181 4.19 -11.54 -2.60
C LEU A 181 4.08 -10.16 -3.28
N LEU A 182 4.59 -10.03 -4.51
CA LEU A 182 4.62 -8.75 -5.24
C LEU A 182 3.22 -8.24 -5.59
N VAL A 183 2.29 -9.11 -5.94
CA VAL A 183 0.88 -8.75 -6.14
C VAL A 183 0.31 -8.14 -4.86
N HIS A 184 0.48 -8.83 -3.73
CA HIS A 184 -0.15 -8.45 -2.48
C HIS A 184 0.51 -7.23 -1.82
N LEU A 185 1.82 -7.03 -1.97
CA LEU A 185 2.50 -5.79 -1.57
C LEU A 185 1.91 -4.58 -2.31
N GLN A 186 1.63 -4.72 -3.61
CA GLN A 186 1.03 -3.64 -4.40
C GLN A 186 -0.42 -3.37 -3.98
N PHE A 187 -1.25 -4.40 -3.80
CA PHE A 187 -2.63 -4.20 -3.34
C PHE A 187 -2.70 -3.58 -1.94
N ASN A 188 -1.83 -4.01 -1.01
CA ASN A 188 -1.73 -3.41 0.31
C ASN A 188 -1.34 -1.93 0.23
N LEU A 189 -0.35 -1.57 -0.60
CA LEU A 189 0.06 -0.18 -0.84
C LEU A 189 -1.08 0.66 -1.44
N VAL A 190 -1.77 0.13 -2.45
CA VAL A 190 -2.86 0.83 -3.13
C VAL A 190 -4.03 1.05 -2.18
N PHE A 191 -4.40 0.05 -1.37
CA PHE A 191 -5.46 0.19 -0.37
C PHE A 191 -5.13 1.27 0.67
N GLN A 192 -3.87 1.35 1.11
CA GLN A 192 -3.42 2.35 2.08
C GLN A 192 -3.57 3.79 1.59
N PHE A 193 -3.57 4.05 0.28
CA PHE A 193 -3.78 5.41 -0.21
C PHE A 193 -5.14 5.99 0.25
N TRP A 194 -6.21 5.20 0.09
CA TRP A 194 -7.58 5.66 0.30
C TRP A 194 -7.91 6.03 1.75
N ILE A 195 -7.28 5.39 2.73
CA ILE A 195 -7.56 5.66 4.15
C ILE A 195 -7.05 7.04 4.61
N HIS A 196 -6.30 7.77 3.78
CA HIS A 196 -5.80 9.11 4.07
C HIS A 196 -6.78 10.21 3.68
N THR A 197 -7.99 10.23 4.22
CA THR A 197 -8.95 11.31 3.89
C THR A 197 -9.78 11.78 5.09
N GLN A 198 -10.12 13.06 5.08
CA GLN A 198 -11.11 13.66 5.99
C GLN A 198 -12.49 13.80 5.37
N VAL A 199 -12.64 13.52 4.07
CA VAL A 199 -13.93 13.65 3.38
C VAL A 199 -14.92 12.59 3.84
N VAL A 200 -14.42 11.41 4.21
CA VAL A 200 -15.22 10.24 4.59
C VAL A 200 -15.17 10.08 6.11
N ASP A 201 -16.26 10.43 6.78
CA ASP A 201 -16.31 10.44 8.25
C ASP A 201 -16.20 9.05 8.85
N ASN A 202 -17.00 8.08 8.40
CA ASN A 202 -16.93 6.70 8.85
C ASN A 202 -17.46 5.74 7.77
N CYS A 203 -17.12 4.46 7.89
CA CYS A 203 -17.57 3.39 6.98
C CYS A 203 -18.55 2.42 7.66
N GLY A 204 -19.17 2.81 8.79
CA GLY A 204 -20.15 1.98 9.50
C GLY A 204 -19.59 0.62 9.92
N PRO A 205 -20.33 -0.50 9.76
CA PRO A 205 -19.89 -1.82 10.20
C PRO A 205 -18.59 -2.34 9.57
N LEU A 206 -18.17 -1.80 8.43
CA LEU A 206 -16.88 -2.16 7.82
C LEU A 206 -15.70 -1.83 8.73
N GLU A 207 -15.88 -0.86 9.63
CA GLU A 207 -14.86 -0.45 10.59
C GLU A 207 -14.50 -1.54 11.60
N TRP A 208 -15.36 -2.54 11.81
CA TRP A 208 -15.06 -3.62 12.74
C TRP A 208 -14.02 -4.60 12.22
N ILE A 209 -13.77 -4.59 10.90
CA ILE A 209 -12.90 -5.56 10.23
C ILE A 209 -11.84 -4.92 9.35
N LEU A 210 -12.09 -3.71 8.81
CA LEU A 210 -11.16 -3.01 7.92
C LEU A 210 -10.54 -1.80 8.63
N ASN A 211 -9.28 -1.52 8.29
CA ASN A 211 -8.74 -0.18 8.52
C ASN A 211 -9.44 0.80 7.56
N THR A 212 -9.93 1.92 8.09
CA THR A 212 -10.77 2.88 7.35
C THR A 212 -10.24 4.30 7.54
N PRO A 213 -10.73 5.28 6.77
CA PRO A 213 -10.33 6.67 6.98
C PRO A 213 -10.54 7.18 8.42
N SER A 214 -11.57 6.69 9.11
CA SER A 214 -11.84 7.05 10.50
C SER A 214 -10.72 6.61 11.44
N HIS A 215 -10.35 5.33 11.40
CA HIS A 215 -9.26 4.80 12.22
C HIS A 215 -7.93 5.46 11.91
N HIS A 216 -7.63 5.62 10.63
CA HIS A 216 -6.34 6.15 10.20
C HIS A 216 -6.19 7.64 10.52
N ARG A 217 -7.29 8.41 10.54
CA ARG A 217 -7.26 9.78 11.09
C ARG A 217 -6.87 9.83 12.57
N VAL A 218 -7.53 9.01 13.39
CA VAL A 218 -7.20 8.94 14.83
C VAL A 218 -5.74 8.53 15.04
N HIS A 219 -5.24 7.66 14.16
CA HIS A 219 -3.85 7.25 14.18
C HIS A 219 -2.86 8.40 13.89
N HIS A 220 -3.18 9.28 12.93
CA HIS A 220 -2.33 10.40 12.54
C HIS A 220 -2.41 11.64 13.44
N GLY A 221 -3.49 11.80 14.22
CA GLY A 221 -3.72 12.93 15.12
C GLY A 221 -4.69 13.96 14.57
#